data_AF-A0A7Y4XVX7-F1
#
_entry.id   AF-A0A7Y4XVX7-F1
#
_cell.length_a   1.000
_cell.length_b   1.000
_cell.length_c   1.000
_cell.angle_alpha   90.00
_cell.angle_beta   90.00
_cell.angle_gamma   90.00
#
_symmetry.space_group_name_H-M   'P 1'
#
loop_
_entity.id
_entity.type
_entity.pdbx_description
1 polymer ?
#
loop_
_entity_poly.entity_id
_entity_poly.type
_entity_poly.pdbx_seq_one_letter_code
_entity_poly.pdbx_strand_id
1 'polypeptide(L)'
;MNTLHLSVPAIFLLMLTSMNSYAADPQQPPAVADHMGMMGNMTDAQKDQHYRAMQEHSLIMHDLSNQILAEKDPAKKEQLKNQQLDLMKAHHAQMKEHHQGKMKNHP
;
A
#
# COMPACT_ATOMS: atom_id res chain seq x y z
N MET A 1 -59.03 6.05 0.65
CA MET A 1 -58.03 5.44 -0.25
C MET A 1 -56.91 4.89 0.62
N ASN A 2 -56.45 3.69 0.28
CA ASN A 2 -56.02 2.66 1.22
C ASN A 2 -54.67 2.94 1.92
N THR A 3 -54.64 2.76 3.24
CA THR A 3 -53.43 2.62 4.05
C THR A 3 -52.88 1.20 3.91
N LEU A 4 -51.88 0.99 3.06
CA LEU A 4 -51.12 -0.25 2.99
C LEU A 4 -49.94 -0.18 3.97
N HIS A 5 -50.15 -0.73 5.16
CA HIS A 5 -49.08 -1.08 6.09
C HIS A 5 -48.35 -2.32 5.55
N LEU A 6 -47.19 -2.10 4.91
CA LEU A 6 -46.29 -3.20 4.56
C LEU A 6 -45.59 -3.64 5.85
N SER A 7 -45.95 -4.82 6.35
CA SER A 7 -45.41 -5.37 7.59
C SER A 7 -43.94 -5.76 7.40
N VAL A 8 -43.14 -5.52 8.43
CA VAL A 8 -41.68 -5.66 8.48
C VAL A 8 -41.13 -7.11 8.55
N PRO A 9 -41.87 -8.22 8.70
CA PRO A 9 -41.21 -9.51 8.95
C PRO A 9 -40.67 -10.22 7.70
N ALA A 10 -41.00 -9.76 6.48
CA ALA A 10 -40.63 -10.48 5.25
C ALA A 10 -39.16 -10.29 4.81
N ILE A 11 -38.47 -9.25 5.30
CA ILE A 11 -37.07 -8.98 4.94
C ILE A 11 -36.10 -9.92 5.70
N PHE A 12 -36.52 -10.45 6.84
CA PHE A 12 -35.64 -11.25 7.71
C PHE A 12 -35.34 -12.66 7.15
N LEU A 13 -36.12 -13.15 6.19
CA LEU A 13 -35.96 -14.51 5.66
C LEU A 13 -34.92 -14.64 4.54
N LEU A 14 -34.39 -13.54 4.00
CA LEU A 14 -33.46 -13.58 2.86
C LEU A 14 -31.96 -13.59 3.27
N MET A 15 -31.65 -13.47 4.56
CA MET A 15 -30.27 -13.30 5.07
C MET A 15 -29.56 -14.63 5.43
N LEU A 16 -30.20 -15.78 5.28
CA LEU A 16 -29.70 -17.08 5.79
C LEU A 16 -28.98 -17.96 4.76
N THR A 17 -28.80 -17.54 3.51
CA THR A 17 -28.20 -18.40 2.46
C THR A 17 -26.76 -18.04 2.06
N SER A 18 -26.11 -17.07 2.72
CA SER A 18 -24.77 -16.60 2.31
C SER A 18 -23.58 -17.35 2.93
N MET A 19 -23.81 -18.38 3.74
CA MET A 19 -22.72 -19.12 4.42
C MET A 19 -22.42 -20.44 3.71
N ASN A 20 -21.88 -20.39 2.50
CA ASN A 20 -21.20 -21.55 1.90
C ASN A 20 -20.03 -21.10 1.02
N SER A 21 -18.87 -21.67 1.31
CA SER A 21 -17.59 -21.58 0.57
C SER A 21 -16.58 -20.54 1.10
N TYR A 22 -16.04 -20.79 2.29
CA TYR A 22 -14.62 -20.56 2.50
C TYR A 22 -13.94 -21.93 2.47
N ALA A 23 -13.48 -22.34 1.29
CA ALA A 23 -12.43 -23.33 1.21
C ALA A 23 -11.22 -22.68 1.90
N ALA A 24 -10.83 -23.23 3.05
CA ALA A 24 -9.61 -22.83 3.74
C ALA A 24 -8.43 -23.20 2.83
N ASP A 25 -8.07 -22.29 1.94
CA ASP A 25 -6.74 -22.26 1.36
C ASP A 25 -5.78 -22.10 2.56
N PRO A 26 -4.80 -23.00 2.76
CA PRO A 26 -3.80 -22.80 3.80
C PRO A 26 -3.17 -21.45 3.54
N GLN A 27 -3.42 -20.48 4.43
CA GLN A 27 -2.66 -19.24 4.47
C GLN A 27 -1.20 -19.65 4.64
N GLN A 28 -0.46 -19.76 3.53
CA GLN A 28 0.98 -19.58 3.58
C GLN A 28 1.17 -18.22 4.24
N PRO A 29 1.78 -18.15 5.43
CA PRO A 29 2.17 -16.86 5.95
C PRO A 29 3.02 -16.20 4.87
N PRO A 30 2.71 -14.94 4.46
CA PRO A 30 3.59 -14.25 3.54
C PRO A 30 4.99 -14.33 4.14
N ALA A 31 5.96 -14.76 3.34
CA ALA A 31 7.35 -14.89 3.75
C ALA A 31 7.88 -13.50 4.15
N VAL A 32 7.66 -13.13 5.41
CA VAL A 32 8.17 -11.90 6.03
C VAL A 32 9.66 -12.00 6.36
N ALA A 33 10.31 -13.12 5.99
CA ALA A 33 11.70 -13.41 6.33
C ALA A 33 12.72 -12.55 5.56
N ASP A 34 12.41 -12.13 4.33
CA ASP A 34 13.41 -11.41 3.50
C ASP A 34 13.55 -9.91 3.82
N HIS A 35 12.58 -9.30 4.51
CA HIS A 35 12.66 -7.87 4.81
C HIS A 35 13.58 -7.57 6.01
N MET A 36 13.75 -8.53 6.94
CA MET A 36 14.65 -8.35 8.09
C MET A 36 16.13 -8.56 7.76
N GLY A 37 16.45 -9.38 6.75
CA GLY A 37 17.83 -9.71 6.40
C GLY A 37 18.66 -8.51 5.90
N MET A 38 18.01 -7.53 5.27
CA MET A 38 18.70 -6.39 4.64
C MET A 38 19.02 -5.25 5.63
N MET A 39 18.24 -5.11 6.70
CA MET A 39 18.45 -4.14 7.77
C MET A 39 19.52 -4.57 8.79
N GLY A 40 19.78 -5.88 8.90
CA GLY A 40 20.73 -6.45 9.87
C GLY A 40 22.19 -6.02 9.66
N ASN A 41 22.59 -5.72 8.42
CA ASN A 41 23.99 -5.43 8.05
C ASN A 41 24.35 -3.93 8.00
N MET A 42 23.51 -3.03 8.52
CA MET A 42 23.78 -1.58 8.53
C MET A 42 24.29 -1.11 9.90
N THR A 43 25.20 -0.14 9.92
CA THR A 43 25.59 0.54 11.17
C THR A 43 24.42 1.37 11.68
N ASP A 44 24.39 1.70 12.98
CA ASP A 44 23.26 2.45 13.55
C ASP A 44 23.12 3.86 12.96
N ALA A 45 24.23 4.51 12.59
CA ALA A 45 24.21 5.78 11.87
C ALA A 45 23.60 5.64 10.46
N GLN A 46 23.92 4.55 9.74
CA GLN A 46 23.32 4.26 8.43
C GLN A 46 21.83 3.94 8.55
N LYS A 47 21.43 3.22 9.61
CA LYS A 47 20.01 2.95 9.91
C LYS A 47 19.25 4.25 10.17
N ASP A 48 19.79 5.16 10.99
CA ASP A 48 19.15 6.45 11.29
C ASP A 48 18.95 7.28 10.01
N GLN A 49 19.99 7.38 9.17
CA GLN A 49 19.86 8.05 7.87
C GLN A 49 18.82 7.40 6.96
N HIS A 50 18.79 6.08 6.90
CA HIS A 50 17.79 5.35 6.12
C HIS A 50 16.37 5.60 6.64
N TYR A 51 16.15 5.58 7.96
CA TYR A 51 14.84 5.87 8.54
C TYR A 51 14.39 7.29 8.26
N ARG A 52 15.28 8.29 8.36
CA ARG A 52 14.96 9.67 8.01
C ARG A 52 14.58 9.82 6.54
N ALA A 53 15.34 9.21 5.64
CA ALA A 53 15.04 9.22 4.22
C ALA A 53 13.68 8.56 3.90
N MET A 54 13.33 7.46 4.60
CA MET A 54 12.03 6.80 4.44
C MET A 54 10.87 7.63 4.98
N GLN A 55 11.08 8.30 6.11
CA GLN A 55 10.09 9.22 6.66
C GLN A 55 9.83 10.39 5.71
N GLU A 56 10.87 11.02 5.20
CA GLU A 56 10.76 12.12 4.25
C GLU A 56 10.06 11.69 2.96
N HIS A 57 10.45 10.54 2.39
CA HIS A 57 9.79 9.98 1.21
C HIS A 57 8.29 9.71 1.46
N SER A 58 7.94 9.16 2.62
CA SER A 58 6.56 8.88 3.01
C SER A 58 5.73 10.17 3.12
N LEU A 59 6.28 11.20 3.76
CA LEU A 59 5.62 12.50 3.91
C LEU A 59 5.35 13.16 2.54
N ILE A 60 6.34 13.16 1.65
CA ILE A 60 6.20 13.69 0.30
C ILE A 60 5.09 12.95 -0.46
N MET A 61 5.07 11.61 -0.39
CA MET A 61 4.05 10.78 -1.05
C MET A 61 2.65 11.03 -0.48
N HIS A 62 2.54 11.20 0.84
CA HIS A 62 1.28 11.53 1.49
C HIS A 62 0.75 12.90 1.07
N ASP A 63 1.61 13.92 1.08
CA ASP A 63 1.22 15.28 0.68
C ASP A 63 0.79 15.33 -0.79
N LEU A 64 1.51 14.64 -1.67
CA LEU A 64 1.16 14.53 -3.08
C LEU A 64 -0.17 13.78 -3.28
N SER A 65 -0.41 12.73 -2.49
CA SER A 65 -1.68 11.98 -2.51
C SER A 65 -2.85 12.89 -2.11
N ASN A 66 -2.66 13.71 -1.06
CA ASN A 66 -3.66 14.68 -0.64
C ASN A 66 -3.93 15.72 -1.73
N GLN A 67 -2.90 16.19 -2.43
CA GLN A 67 -3.06 17.10 -3.56
C GLN A 67 -3.87 16.46 -4.70
N ILE A 68 -3.60 15.20 -5.05
CA ILE A 68 -4.35 14.46 -6.09
C ILE A 68 -5.83 14.31 -5.72
N LEU A 69 -6.12 14.07 -4.43
CA LEU A 69 -7.49 13.92 -3.93
C LEU A 69 -8.24 15.26 -3.93
N ALA A 70 -7.57 16.34 -3.57
CA ALA A 70 -8.16 17.68 -3.52
C ALA A 70 -8.28 18.35 -4.91
N GLU A 71 -7.47 17.93 -5.89
CA GLU A 71 -7.43 18.55 -7.21
C GLU A 71 -8.67 18.23 -8.05
N LYS A 72 -9.25 19.28 -8.63
CA LYS A 72 -10.48 19.24 -9.43
C LYS A 72 -10.20 19.31 -10.92
N ASP A 73 -9.10 19.95 -11.32
CA ASP A 73 -8.68 20.00 -12.72
C ASP A 73 -8.14 18.62 -13.15
N PRO A 74 -8.77 17.94 -14.14
CA PRO A 74 -8.33 16.64 -14.58
C PRO A 74 -6.91 16.65 -15.17
N ALA A 75 -6.50 17.73 -15.86
CA ALA A 75 -5.17 17.80 -16.46
C ALA A 75 -4.10 17.91 -15.37
N LYS A 76 -4.33 18.79 -14.38
CA LYS A 76 -3.41 18.96 -13.24
C LYS A 76 -3.38 17.73 -12.33
N LYS A 77 -4.52 17.05 -12.14
CA LYS A 77 -4.59 15.80 -11.40
C LYS A 77 -3.74 14.70 -12.06
N GLU A 78 -3.75 14.64 -13.39
CA GLU A 78 -2.93 13.67 -14.12
C GLU A 78 -1.44 14.00 -14.03
N GLN A 79 -1.08 15.29 -14.08
CA GLN A 79 0.30 15.72 -13.82
C GLN A 79 0.78 15.31 -12.43
N LEU A 80 -0.04 15.51 -11.39
CA LEU A 80 0.29 15.11 -10.02
C LEU A 80 0.47 13.59 -9.88
N LYS A 81 -0.37 12.78 -10.53
CA LYS A 81 -0.18 11.31 -10.56
C LYS A 81 1.10 10.91 -11.27
N ASN A 82 1.47 11.58 -12.36
CA ASN A 82 2.73 11.33 -13.05
C ASN A 82 3.92 11.63 -12.15
N GLN A 83 3.87 12.75 -11.39
CA GLN A 83 4.86 13.06 -10.37
C GLN A 83 4.93 11.97 -9.29
N GLN A 84 3.78 11.42 -8.86
CA GLN A 84 3.73 10.31 -7.90
C GLN A 84 4.47 9.09 -8.43
N LEU A 85 4.17 8.71 -9.67
CA LEU A 85 4.74 7.54 -10.33
C LEU A 85 6.25 7.68 -10.49
N ASP A 86 6.73 8.85 -10.87
CA ASP A 86 8.15 9.10 -11.06
C ASP A 86 8.91 9.10 -9.74
N LEU A 87 8.32 9.63 -8.66
CA LEU A 87 8.85 9.51 -7.30
C LEU A 87 8.99 8.05 -6.86
N MET A 88 7.97 7.23 -7.13
CA MET A 88 8.01 5.80 -6.82
C MET A 88 9.08 5.06 -7.62
N LYS A 89 9.23 5.37 -8.92
CA LYS A 89 10.28 4.78 -9.77
C LYS A 89 11.68 5.16 -9.28
N ALA A 90 11.89 6.42 -8.93
CA ALA A 90 13.19 6.90 -8.43
C ALA A 90 13.56 6.19 -7.12
N HIS A 91 12.62 6.10 -6.17
CA HIS A 91 12.82 5.38 -4.92
C HIS A 91 13.11 3.89 -5.16
N HIS A 92 12.36 3.25 -6.07
CA HIS A 92 12.60 1.85 -6.42
C HIS A 92 13.96 1.63 -7.10
N ALA A 93 14.40 2.55 -7.97
CA ALA A 93 15.69 2.50 -8.62
C ALA A 93 16.84 2.62 -7.61
N GLN A 94 16.74 3.55 -6.65
CA GLN A 94 17.70 3.70 -5.56
C GLN A 94 17.83 2.40 -4.74
N MET A 95 16.69 1.76 -4.43
CA MET A 95 16.69 0.49 -3.69
C MET A 95 17.32 -0.65 -4.50
N LYS A 96 17.07 -0.71 -5.81
CA LYS A 96 17.70 -1.68 -6.71
C LYS A 96 19.21 -1.48 -6.82
N GLU A 97 19.68 -0.24 -6.96
CA GLU A 97 21.10 0.08 -7.04
C GLU A 97 21.83 -0.38 -5.78
N HIS A 98 21.28 -0.04 -4.61
CA HIS A 98 21.83 -0.47 -3.33
C HIS A 98 21.86 -1.99 -3.19
N HIS A 99 20.83 -2.69 -3.68
CA HIS A 99 20.81 -4.16 -3.68
C HIS A 99 21.86 -4.76 -4.63
N GLN A 100 21.98 -4.24 -5.85
CA GLN A 100 22.96 -4.72 -6.84
C GLN A 100 24.41 -4.47 -6.41
N GLY A 101 24.70 -3.32 -5.79
CA GLY A 101 26.03 -3.02 -5.26
C GLY A 101 26.47 -4.00 -4.17
N LYS A 102 25.55 -4.45 -3.32
CA LYS A 102 25.84 -5.45 -2.28
C LYS A 102 26.03 -6.87 -2.83
N MET A 103 25.31 -7.24 -3.88
CA MET A 103 25.47 -8.54 -4.58
C MET A 103 26.81 -8.65 -5.30
N LYS A 104 27.31 -7.55 -5.89
CA LYS A 104 28.62 -7.55 -6.59
C LYS A 104 29.83 -7.59 -5.65
N ASN A 105 29.65 -7.20 -4.39
CA ASN A 105 30.73 -7.16 -3.38
C ASN A 105 30.71 -8.37 -2.43
N HIS A 106 29.87 -9.38 -2.68
CA HIS A 106 29.97 -10.70 -2.05
C HIS A 106 30.58 -11.69 -3.06
N PRO A 107 31.82 -12.17 -2.87
CA PRO A 107 32.31 -13.37 -3.55
C PRO A 107 31.60 -14.64 -3.03
#